data_AF-A0A1F7Q2J4-F1
#
_entry.id   AF-A0A1F7Q2J4-F1
#
_cell.length_a   1.000
_cell.length_b   1.000
_cell.length_c   1.000
_cell.angle_alpha   90.00
_cell.angle_beta   90.00
_cell.angle_gamma   90.00
#
_symmetry.space_group_name_H-M   'P 1'
#
loop_
_entity.id
_entity.type
_entity.pdbx_description
1 polymer ?
#
loop_
_entity_poly.entity_id
_entity_poly.type
_entity_poly.pdbx_seq_one_letter_code
_entity_poly.pdbx_strand_id
1 'polypeptide(L)'
;MDVRIFDNPEQLEAALRQRQVEGNSVRLLSSYSRKWKTEGAANPHALDPSLMDFHERYEVNGQKRVWSRVWNFVPRGGDYTWYVIAHPAGRIAQDPLCEVGCPYAVRGFDYDYVGILWLNDLMWRGNRWRVDPMAVEESGVKDLAAAARREFRREHDGPATAELLQSVVQAYRILFTRALKGAYIWIPDAETRAHLVSSLG
;
A
#
# COMPACT_ATOMS: atom_id res chain seq x y z
N MET A 1 0.19 -19.96 5.72
CA MET A 1 0.59 -18.54 5.76
C MET A 1 -0.19 -17.86 6.89
N ASP A 2 0.49 -17.11 7.76
CA ASP A 2 -0.13 -16.33 8.86
C ASP A 2 -0.77 -15.07 8.27
N VAL A 3 -2.07 -15.12 7.97
CA VAL A 3 -2.83 -13.99 7.42
C VAL A 3 -3.64 -13.35 8.55
N ARG A 4 -3.48 -12.04 8.74
CA ARG A 4 -4.16 -11.29 9.80
C ARG A 4 -4.66 -9.96 9.29
N ILE A 5 -5.87 -9.60 9.69
CA ILE A 5 -6.47 -8.29 9.41
C ILE A 5 -6.46 -7.49 10.71
N PHE A 6 -5.90 -6.28 10.67
CA PHE A 6 -5.75 -5.41 11.82
C PHE A 6 -6.74 -4.25 11.78
N ASP A 7 -7.04 -3.71 12.96
CA ASP A 7 -8.05 -2.65 13.04
C ASP A 7 -7.54 -1.30 12.56
N ASN A 8 -6.25 -1.07 12.77
CA ASN A 8 -5.58 0.18 12.48
C ASN A 8 -4.12 -0.08 12.04
N PRO A 9 -3.48 0.89 11.37
CA PRO A 9 -2.14 0.69 10.80
C PRO A 9 -1.06 0.62 11.89
N GLU A 10 -1.29 1.22 13.07
CA GLU A 10 -0.37 1.15 14.21
C GLU A 10 -0.26 -0.27 14.76
N GLN A 11 -1.37 -0.99 14.92
CA GLN A 11 -1.36 -2.40 15.32
C GLN A 11 -0.70 -3.31 14.28
N LEU A 12 -0.97 -3.05 12.99
CA LEU A 12 -0.30 -3.76 11.90
C LEU A 12 1.22 -3.58 11.96
N GLU A 13 1.68 -2.34 12.11
CA GLU A 13 3.10 -2.04 12.18
C GLU A 13 3.74 -2.64 13.44
N ALA A 14 3.08 -2.56 14.60
CA ALA A 14 3.56 -3.17 15.84
C ALA A 14 3.71 -4.69 15.70
N ALA A 15 2.77 -5.36 15.04
CA ALA A 15 2.85 -6.80 14.78
C ALA A 15 4.01 -7.15 13.83
N LEU A 16 4.27 -6.32 12.81
CA LEU A 16 5.45 -6.50 11.94
C LEU A 16 6.75 -6.27 12.70
N ARG A 17 6.83 -5.25 13.57
CA ARG A 17 8.01 -5.01 14.42
C ARG A 17 8.30 -6.21 15.32
N GLN A 18 7.28 -6.85 15.85
CA GLN A 18 7.46 -8.10 16.61
C GLN A 18 8.10 -9.20 15.75
N ARG A 19 7.63 -9.40 14.51
CA ARG A 19 8.24 -10.36 13.57
C ARG A 19 9.67 -10.00 13.20
N GLN A 20 9.97 -8.71 13.05
CA GLN A 20 11.32 -8.21 12.80
C GLN A 20 12.27 -8.55 13.96
N VAL A 21 11.84 -8.34 15.22
CA VAL A 21 12.63 -8.69 16.42
C VAL A 21 12.91 -10.19 16.49
N GLU A 22 11.99 -11.02 16.01
CA GLU A 22 12.15 -12.47 15.87
C GLU A 22 13.11 -12.88 14.73
N GLY A 23 13.74 -11.92 14.04
CA GLY A 23 14.71 -12.16 12.96
C GLY A 23 14.10 -12.37 11.58
N ASN A 24 12.80 -12.11 11.40
CA ASN A 24 12.15 -12.23 10.10
C ASN A 24 12.33 -10.96 9.27
N SER A 25 12.47 -11.12 7.95
CA SER A 25 12.42 -9.97 7.03
C SER A 25 10.99 -9.41 6.95
N VAL A 26 10.85 -8.08 7.01
CA VAL A 26 9.54 -7.41 7.01
C VAL A 26 9.47 -6.26 6.02
N ARG A 27 8.29 -6.00 5.47
CA ARG A 27 8.08 -4.86 4.56
C ARG A 27 6.66 -4.31 4.60
N LEU A 28 6.51 -2.99 4.61
CA LEU A 28 5.23 -2.32 4.33
C LEU A 28 5.03 -2.15 2.82
N LEU A 29 3.81 -2.38 2.35
CA LEU A 29 3.41 -2.38 0.96
C LEU A 29 2.05 -1.71 0.78
N SER A 30 1.84 -1.08 -0.38
CA SER A 30 0.52 -0.65 -0.84
C SER A 30 0.49 -0.66 -2.36
N SER A 31 -0.71 -0.76 -2.95
CA SER A 31 -0.91 -0.46 -4.37
C SER A 31 -0.66 1.04 -4.62
N TYR A 32 -0.67 1.49 -5.86
CA TYR A 32 -0.53 2.92 -6.20
C TYR A 32 -1.77 3.74 -5.82
N SER A 33 -2.20 3.66 -4.57
CA SER A 33 -3.41 4.26 -4.01
C SER A 33 -3.18 5.67 -3.47
N ARG A 34 -1.92 6.14 -3.44
CA ARG A 34 -1.53 7.46 -2.93
C ARG A 34 -0.56 8.14 -3.88
N LYS A 35 -0.78 9.43 -4.10
CA LYS A 35 0.12 10.29 -4.86
C LYS A 35 1.50 10.32 -4.20
N TRP A 36 2.54 10.24 -5.01
CA TRP A 36 3.92 10.39 -4.56
C TRP A 36 4.29 11.88 -4.44
N LYS A 37 3.91 12.49 -3.31
CA LYS A 37 4.18 13.88 -2.97
C LYS A 37 5.67 14.13 -2.73
N THR A 38 6.37 13.14 -2.18
CA THR A 38 7.79 13.27 -1.83
C THR A 38 8.74 12.84 -2.95
N GLU A 39 8.23 12.59 -4.15
CA GLU A 39 9.06 12.27 -5.32
C GLU A 39 10.05 13.42 -5.59
N GLY A 40 11.35 13.09 -5.71
CA GLY A 40 12.41 14.08 -5.93
C GLY A 40 12.80 14.92 -4.70
N ALA A 41 12.16 14.73 -3.54
CA ALA A 41 12.55 15.38 -2.30
C ALA A 41 13.96 14.93 -1.88
N ALA A 42 14.79 15.87 -1.42
CA ALA A 42 16.17 15.56 -1.01
C ALA A 42 16.24 14.69 0.26
N ASN A 43 15.28 14.88 1.18
CA ASN A 43 15.17 14.10 2.41
C ASN A 43 13.68 13.94 2.79
N PRO A 44 12.96 12.97 2.21
CA PRO A 44 11.53 12.79 2.44
C PRO A 44 11.20 12.41 3.89
N HIS A 45 12.15 11.78 4.60
CA HIS A 45 12.01 11.37 5.99
C HIS A 45 12.04 12.51 7.01
N ALA A 46 12.52 13.70 6.60
CA ALA A 46 12.57 14.89 7.46
C ALA A 46 11.38 15.83 7.25
N LEU A 47 10.43 15.45 6.40
CA LEU A 47 9.23 16.24 6.14
C LEU A 47 8.25 16.19 7.32
N ASP A 48 7.41 17.22 7.42
CA ASP A 48 6.23 17.16 8.29
C ASP A 48 5.33 15.98 7.89
N PRO A 49 4.74 15.24 8.86
CA PRO A 49 3.88 14.09 8.56
C PRO A 49 2.73 14.38 7.59
N SER A 50 2.20 15.61 7.55
CA SER A 50 1.12 16.00 6.62
C SER A 50 1.58 16.10 5.17
N LEU A 51 2.88 16.26 4.94
CA LEU A 51 3.51 16.35 3.63
C LEU A 51 4.00 15.00 3.11
N MET A 52 3.98 13.96 3.94
CA MET A 52 4.31 12.60 3.54
C MET A 52 3.23 12.02 2.61
N ASP A 53 3.59 10.97 1.87
CA ASP A 53 2.74 10.36 0.85
C ASP A 53 1.49 9.73 1.46
N PHE A 54 1.68 8.96 2.54
CA PHE A 54 0.62 8.40 3.37
C PHE A 54 0.38 9.32 4.55
N HIS A 55 -0.89 9.65 4.79
CA HIS A 55 -1.30 10.47 5.93
C HIS A 55 -2.70 10.02 6.37
N GLU A 56 -2.74 8.79 6.86
CA GLU A 56 -3.99 8.07 7.07
C GLU A 56 -4.54 8.31 8.47
N ARG A 57 -5.76 8.82 8.51
CA ARG A 57 -6.48 9.06 9.77
C ARG A 57 -7.16 7.76 10.21
N TYR A 58 -7.06 7.46 11.49
CA TYR A 58 -7.73 6.33 12.09
C TYR A 58 -8.14 6.67 13.53
N GLU A 59 -9.00 5.85 14.11
CA GLU A 59 -9.50 6.04 15.48
C GLU A 59 -9.18 4.81 16.33
N VAL A 60 -8.74 5.04 17.56
CA VAL A 60 -8.53 3.99 18.57
C VAL A 60 -9.08 4.51 19.89
N ASN A 61 -10.02 3.78 20.50
CA ASN A 61 -10.64 4.15 21.78
C ASN A 61 -11.21 5.58 21.79
N GLY A 62 -11.87 6.00 20.70
CA GLY A 62 -12.42 7.35 20.56
C GLY A 62 -11.38 8.45 20.26
N GLN A 63 -10.09 8.12 20.18
CA GLN A 63 -9.02 9.07 19.88
C GLN A 63 -8.65 9.03 18.40
N LYS A 64 -8.77 10.18 17.72
CA LYS A 64 -8.30 10.36 16.35
C LYS A 64 -6.78 10.42 16.33
N ARG A 65 -6.17 9.60 15.48
CA ARG A 65 -4.73 9.52 15.25
C ARG A 65 -4.42 9.60 13.77
N VAL A 66 -3.14 9.78 13.46
CA VAL A 66 -2.64 9.77 12.09
C VAL A 66 -1.44 8.86 11.98
N TRP A 67 -1.43 8.04 10.93
CA TRP A 67 -0.28 7.24 10.54
C TRP A 67 0.29 7.82 9.25
N SER A 68 1.61 8.04 9.22
CA SER A 68 2.26 8.67 8.08
C SER A 68 3.56 7.98 7.73
N ARG A 69 3.76 7.77 6.43
CA ARG A 69 4.98 7.22 5.85
C ARG A 69 5.17 7.81 4.46
N VAL A 70 6.40 7.74 3.99
CA VAL A 70 6.74 8.05 2.60
C VAL A 70 6.71 6.76 1.79
N TRP A 71 6.49 6.89 0.49
CA TRP A 71 6.88 5.88 -0.49
C TRP A 71 8.39 5.68 -0.43
N ASN A 72 8.87 4.59 -1.02
CA ASN A 72 10.30 4.29 -1.12
C ASN A 72 11.15 5.50 -1.49
N PHE A 73 12.22 5.77 -0.76
CA PHE A 73 13.13 6.84 -1.09
C PHE A 73 14.17 6.37 -2.10
N VAL A 74 14.30 7.11 -3.21
CA VAL A 74 15.30 6.86 -4.24
C VAL A 74 16.16 8.12 -4.35
N PRO A 75 17.46 8.06 -4.04
CA PRO A 75 18.35 9.20 -4.22
C PRO A 75 18.39 9.65 -5.67
N ARG A 76 18.68 10.93 -5.89
CA ARG A 76 18.79 11.50 -7.24
C ARG A 76 19.79 10.69 -8.08
N GLY A 77 19.38 10.32 -9.29
CA GLY A 77 20.20 9.53 -10.23
C GLY A 77 19.53 8.26 -10.73
N GLY A 78 18.36 7.88 -10.19
CA GLY A 78 17.63 6.70 -10.66
C GLY A 78 18.38 5.40 -10.39
N ASP A 79 19.25 5.37 -9.38
CA ASP A 79 19.94 4.16 -8.98
C ASP A 79 18.93 3.17 -8.39
N TYR A 80 18.55 2.21 -9.24
CA TYR A 80 17.51 1.23 -8.94
C TYR A 80 17.87 0.29 -7.78
N THR A 81 19.13 0.23 -7.36
CA THR A 81 19.54 -0.59 -6.20
C THR A 81 18.83 -0.15 -4.91
N TRP A 82 18.44 1.12 -4.81
CA TRP A 82 17.70 1.67 -3.66
C TRP A 82 16.25 1.19 -3.55
N TYR A 83 15.63 0.78 -4.66
CA TYR A 83 14.28 0.18 -4.64
C TYR A 83 14.29 -1.26 -4.12
N VAL A 84 15.42 -1.94 -4.32
CA VAL A 84 15.52 -3.40 -4.50
C VAL A 84 16.25 -4.05 -3.33
N ILE A 85 17.30 -3.39 -2.86
CA ILE A 85 18.14 -3.83 -1.75
C ILE A 85 18.00 -2.72 -0.72
N ALA A 86 17.80 -3.06 0.55
CA ALA A 86 18.01 -2.12 1.64
C ALA A 86 19.48 -1.68 1.57
N HIS A 87 19.80 -0.72 0.71
CA HIS A 87 21.15 -0.24 0.49
C HIS A 87 21.69 0.10 1.88
N PRO A 88 22.90 -0.30 2.28
CA PRO A 88 23.35 -0.16 3.67
C PRO A 88 23.28 1.28 4.19
N ALA A 89 23.38 2.26 3.28
CA ALA A 89 23.24 3.69 3.59
C ALA A 89 21.79 4.22 3.57
N GLY A 90 20.81 3.39 3.20
CA GLY A 90 19.40 3.76 3.11
C GLY A 90 18.64 3.59 4.41
N ARG A 91 17.56 4.37 4.56
CA ARG A 91 16.76 4.41 5.79
C ARG A 91 16.10 3.06 6.07
N ILE A 92 15.74 2.31 5.03
CA ILE A 92 15.21 0.94 5.12
C ILE A 92 16.21 -0.04 5.77
N ALA A 93 17.52 0.17 5.60
CA ALA A 93 18.51 -0.69 6.27
C ALA A 93 18.54 -0.47 7.79
N GLN A 94 18.10 0.70 8.26
CA GLN A 94 18.00 1.04 9.68
C GLN A 94 16.62 0.68 10.25
N ASP A 95 15.55 1.00 9.51
CA ASP A 95 14.17 0.65 9.85
C ASP A 95 13.42 0.17 8.59
N PRO A 96 13.20 -1.15 8.40
CA PRO A 96 12.58 -1.68 7.18
C PRO A 96 11.11 -1.26 6.99
N LEU A 97 10.49 -0.69 8.03
CA LEU A 97 9.11 -0.21 8.06
C LEU A 97 8.98 1.32 7.98
N CYS A 98 10.08 2.05 7.74
CA CYS A 98 10.03 3.52 7.61
C CYS A 98 9.52 4.01 6.24
N GLU A 99 9.36 3.11 5.27
CA GLU A 99 8.90 3.40 3.91
C GLU A 99 7.89 2.36 3.46
N VAL A 100 6.94 2.77 2.60
CA VAL A 100 5.99 1.86 1.96
C VAL A 100 6.47 1.53 0.55
N GLY A 101 6.48 0.24 0.22
CA GLY A 101 6.82 -0.26 -1.10
C GLY A 101 5.63 -0.34 -2.06
N CYS A 102 5.82 0.07 -3.31
CA CYS A 102 4.86 -0.14 -4.38
C CYS A 102 5.10 -1.48 -5.12
N PRO A 103 4.13 -1.99 -5.92
CA PRO A 103 4.27 -3.27 -6.62
C PRO A 103 5.51 -3.38 -7.51
N TYR A 104 5.94 -2.28 -8.14
CA TYR A 104 7.14 -2.25 -8.96
C TYR A 104 8.42 -2.44 -8.14
N ALA A 105 8.52 -1.79 -6.98
CA ALA A 105 9.74 -1.80 -6.17
C ALA A 105 10.02 -3.17 -5.53
N VAL A 106 8.99 -3.97 -5.27
CA VAL A 106 9.12 -5.28 -4.61
C VAL A 106 9.08 -6.46 -5.58
N ARG A 107 9.02 -6.20 -6.88
CA ARG A 107 9.01 -7.26 -7.88
C ARG A 107 10.36 -8.00 -7.87
N GLY A 108 10.31 -9.31 -7.65
CA GLY A 108 11.51 -10.15 -7.57
C GLY A 108 12.10 -10.29 -6.17
N PHE A 109 11.46 -9.75 -5.14
CA PHE A 109 11.85 -9.89 -3.73
C PHE A 109 10.72 -10.49 -2.91
N ASP A 110 11.07 -11.40 -2.02
CA ASP A 110 10.14 -12.00 -1.07
C ASP A 110 10.58 -11.65 0.36
N TYR A 111 9.60 -11.49 1.24
CA TYR A 111 9.80 -11.16 2.65
C TYR A 111 9.09 -12.21 3.50
N ASP A 112 9.64 -12.52 4.66
CA ASP A 112 9.00 -13.42 5.60
C ASP A 112 7.59 -12.91 5.96
N TYR A 113 7.48 -11.62 6.28
CA TYR A 113 6.20 -10.97 6.54
C TYR A 113 6.04 -9.68 5.75
N VAL A 114 4.83 -9.44 5.24
CA VAL A 114 4.47 -8.16 4.60
C VAL A 114 3.29 -7.52 5.33
N GLY A 115 3.33 -6.19 5.43
CA GLY A 115 2.21 -5.35 5.80
C GLY A 115 1.58 -4.73 4.57
N ILE A 116 0.32 -5.01 4.27
CA ILE A 116 -0.39 -4.47 3.13
C ILE A 116 -1.39 -3.42 3.62
N LEU A 117 -1.14 -2.17 3.25
CA LEU A 117 -2.08 -1.06 3.38
C LEU A 117 -3.04 -1.13 2.19
N TRP A 118 -4.17 -1.79 2.38
CA TRP A 118 -5.22 -1.95 1.39
C TRP A 118 -6.21 -0.79 1.56
N LEU A 119 -6.03 0.27 0.77
CA LEU A 119 -6.73 1.53 0.96
C LEU A 119 -8.00 1.59 0.08
N ASN A 120 -8.34 2.78 -0.42
CA ASN A 120 -9.62 3.05 -1.07
C ASN A 120 -9.61 2.86 -2.60
N ASP A 121 -8.56 2.29 -3.18
CA ASP A 121 -8.47 2.04 -4.63
C ASP A 121 -9.17 0.75 -5.07
N LEU A 122 -9.24 -0.27 -4.20
CA LEU A 122 -9.96 -1.53 -4.44
C LEU A 122 -10.91 -1.80 -3.29
N MET A 123 -12.22 -1.81 -3.56
CA MET A 123 -13.26 -1.93 -2.54
C MET A 123 -14.28 -3.01 -2.90
N TRP A 124 -14.90 -3.60 -1.87
CA TRP A 124 -16.05 -4.47 -2.03
C TRP A 124 -17.34 -3.67 -1.96
N ARG A 125 -18.17 -3.71 -3.00
CA ARG A 125 -19.46 -3.01 -3.04
C ARG A 125 -20.48 -3.78 -3.83
N GLY A 126 -21.67 -3.99 -3.26
CA GLY A 126 -22.78 -4.63 -3.97
C GLY A 126 -22.43 -6.03 -4.48
N ASN A 127 -21.76 -6.82 -3.62
CA ASN A 127 -21.34 -8.19 -3.88
C ASN A 127 -20.34 -8.36 -5.06
N ARG A 128 -19.53 -7.33 -5.33
CA ARG A 128 -18.43 -7.40 -6.32
C ARG A 128 -17.29 -6.47 -5.94
N TRP A 129 -16.10 -6.77 -6.46
CA TRP A 129 -14.97 -5.85 -6.44
C TRP A 129 -15.25 -4.64 -7.34
N ARG A 130 -14.90 -3.46 -6.83
CA ARG A 130 -14.93 -2.19 -7.54
C ARG A 130 -13.62 -1.46 -7.34
N VAL A 131 -13.19 -0.75 -8.38
CA VAL A 131 -12.05 0.17 -8.33
C VAL A 131 -12.57 1.59 -8.09
N ASP A 132 -11.87 2.38 -7.29
CA ASP A 132 -12.04 3.84 -7.28
C ASP A 132 -10.98 4.48 -8.18
N PRO A 133 -11.34 4.91 -9.40
CA PRO A 133 -10.39 5.50 -10.31
C PRO A 133 -9.83 6.85 -9.82
N MET A 134 -10.46 7.49 -8.83
CA MET A 134 -9.93 8.71 -8.19
C MET A 134 -8.81 8.41 -7.19
N ALA A 135 -8.74 7.18 -6.68
CA ALA A 135 -7.70 6.74 -5.75
C ALA A 135 -6.50 6.10 -6.46
N VAL A 136 -6.61 5.73 -7.73
CA VAL A 136 -5.50 5.17 -8.51
C VAL A 136 -4.56 6.29 -8.99
N GLU A 137 -3.31 6.24 -8.53
CA GLU A 137 -2.25 7.23 -8.78
C GLU A 137 -1.07 6.64 -9.59
N GLU A 138 -1.24 5.43 -10.15
CA GLU A 138 -0.24 4.77 -10.98
C GLU A 138 -0.04 5.52 -12.32
N SER A 139 1.18 6.00 -12.55
CA SER A 139 1.54 6.73 -13.78
C SER A 139 1.50 5.85 -15.03
N GLY A 140 1.77 4.55 -14.90
CA GLY A 140 1.77 3.57 -15.99
C GLY A 140 0.40 3.33 -16.63
N VAL A 141 -0.69 3.62 -15.91
CA VAL A 141 -2.08 3.47 -16.39
C VAL A 141 -2.82 4.80 -16.45
N LYS A 142 -2.11 5.94 -16.52
CA LYS A 142 -2.70 7.29 -16.43
C LYS A 142 -3.85 7.54 -17.43
N ASP A 143 -3.72 7.06 -18.67
CA ASP A 143 -4.70 7.33 -19.73
C ASP A 143 -5.95 6.46 -19.52
N LEU A 144 -5.74 5.22 -19.10
CA LEU A 144 -6.80 4.30 -18.67
C LEU A 144 -7.53 4.83 -17.44
N ALA A 145 -6.81 5.26 -16.41
CA ALA A 145 -7.37 5.88 -15.22
C ALA A 145 -8.16 7.15 -15.59
N ALA A 146 -7.65 8.00 -16.49
CA ALA A 146 -8.38 9.17 -16.97
C ALA A 146 -9.69 8.79 -17.70
N ALA A 147 -9.71 7.70 -18.46
CA ALA A 147 -10.91 7.17 -19.09
C ALA A 147 -11.90 6.63 -18.05
N ALA A 148 -11.46 5.79 -17.10
CA ALA A 148 -12.29 5.28 -16.02
C ALA A 148 -12.87 6.41 -15.14
N ARG A 149 -12.10 7.47 -14.85
CA ARG A 149 -12.59 8.66 -14.13
C ARG A 149 -13.73 9.37 -14.90
N ARG A 150 -13.71 9.36 -16.24
CA ARG A 150 -14.79 9.92 -17.07
C ARG A 150 -16.04 9.04 -17.05
N GLU A 151 -15.90 7.73 -16.96
CA GLU A 151 -17.02 6.79 -16.79
C GLU A 151 -17.63 6.95 -15.38
N PHE A 152 -16.78 6.93 -14.35
CA PHE A 152 -17.17 7.12 -12.94
C PHE A 152 -17.97 8.41 -12.70
N ARG A 153 -17.55 9.55 -13.25
CA ARG A 153 -18.29 10.83 -13.14
C ARG A 153 -19.66 10.83 -13.80
N ARG A 154 -19.95 9.85 -14.67
CA ARG A 154 -21.26 9.64 -15.29
C ARG A 154 -22.05 8.53 -14.59
N GLU A 155 -21.60 8.08 -13.42
CA GLU A 155 -22.20 6.98 -12.66
C GLU A 155 -22.31 5.69 -13.47
N HIS A 156 -21.33 5.46 -14.36
CA HIS A 156 -21.30 4.34 -15.27
C HIS A 156 -19.98 3.58 -15.11
N ASP A 157 -20.05 2.27 -14.88
CA ASP A 157 -18.90 1.38 -14.96
C ASP A 157 -18.79 0.85 -16.40
N GLY A 158 -17.84 1.37 -17.18
CA GLY A 158 -17.62 0.97 -18.56
C GLY A 158 -16.36 0.11 -18.75
N PRO A 159 -15.94 -0.11 -20.02
CA PRO A 159 -14.76 -0.90 -20.34
C PRO A 159 -13.47 -0.39 -19.68
N ALA A 160 -13.28 0.93 -19.56
CA ALA A 160 -12.07 1.47 -18.95
C ALA A 160 -12.04 1.20 -17.43
N THR A 161 -13.18 1.29 -16.76
CA THR A 161 -13.31 0.95 -15.34
C THR A 161 -13.05 -0.55 -15.10
N ALA A 162 -13.55 -1.41 -15.99
CA ALA A 162 -13.31 -2.85 -15.90
C ALA A 162 -11.84 -3.23 -16.12
N GLU A 163 -11.18 -2.61 -17.10
CA GLU A 163 -9.75 -2.82 -17.36
C GLU A 163 -8.88 -2.27 -16.22
N LEU A 164 -9.21 -1.07 -15.70
CA LEU A 164 -8.51 -0.50 -14.55
C LEU A 164 -8.63 -1.39 -13.30
N LEU A 165 -9.81 -1.97 -13.07
CA LEU A 165 -10.01 -2.94 -11.98
C LEU A 165 -9.05 -4.12 -12.13
N GLN A 166 -8.82 -4.64 -13.33
CA GLN A 166 -7.86 -5.73 -13.54
C GLN A 166 -6.43 -5.29 -13.23
N SER A 167 -6.02 -4.08 -13.62
CA SER A 167 -4.70 -3.53 -13.27
C SER A 167 -4.49 -3.44 -11.75
N VAL A 168 -5.48 -2.92 -11.02
CA VAL A 168 -5.42 -2.81 -9.56
C VAL A 168 -5.42 -4.18 -8.88
N VAL A 169 -6.29 -5.11 -9.32
CA VAL A 169 -6.28 -6.50 -8.82
C VAL A 169 -4.92 -7.16 -9.06
N GLN A 170 -4.30 -6.93 -10.21
CA GLN A 170 -2.97 -7.44 -10.52
C GLN A 170 -1.90 -6.82 -9.61
N ALA A 171 -1.99 -5.53 -9.29
CA ALA A 171 -1.12 -4.90 -8.29
C ALA A 171 -1.23 -5.59 -6.94
N TYR A 172 -2.44 -5.80 -6.41
CA TYR A 172 -2.64 -6.51 -5.15
C TYR A 172 -2.12 -7.96 -5.20
N ARG A 173 -2.34 -8.70 -6.30
CA ARG A 173 -1.75 -10.04 -6.49
C ARG A 173 -0.23 -10.02 -6.37
N ILE A 174 0.44 -9.04 -6.97
CA ILE A 174 1.89 -8.87 -6.84
C ILE A 174 2.25 -8.69 -5.37
N LEU A 175 1.57 -7.81 -4.62
CA LEU A 175 1.87 -7.56 -3.20
C LEU A 175 1.70 -8.80 -2.34
N PHE A 176 0.56 -9.50 -2.47
CA PHE A 176 0.27 -10.69 -1.68
C PHE A 176 1.25 -11.84 -1.93
N THR A 177 1.78 -11.95 -3.15
CA THR A 177 2.76 -13.00 -3.50
C THR A 177 4.17 -12.71 -3.00
N ARG A 178 4.44 -11.55 -2.37
CA ARG A 178 5.76 -11.25 -1.78
C ARG A 178 5.92 -11.83 -0.38
N ALA A 179 4.87 -12.40 0.21
CA ALA A 179 4.88 -12.95 1.56
C ALA A 179 5.27 -14.43 1.58
N LEU A 180 6.30 -14.80 2.34
CA LEU A 180 6.71 -16.19 2.52
C LEU A 180 6.02 -16.88 3.71
N LYS A 181 5.95 -16.18 4.85
CA LYS A 181 5.41 -16.72 6.11
C LYS A 181 4.06 -16.10 6.47
N GLY A 182 3.88 -14.78 6.30
CA GLY A 182 2.63 -14.11 6.68
C GLY A 182 2.34 -12.78 5.99
N ALA A 183 1.05 -12.44 5.92
CA ALA A 183 0.56 -11.19 5.33
C ALA A 183 -0.38 -10.50 6.33
N TYR A 184 0.02 -9.31 6.78
CA TYR A 184 -0.70 -8.49 7.73
C TYR A 184 -1.37 -7.36 6.97
N ILE A 185 -2.67 -7.20 7.12
CA ILE A 185 -3.49 -6.38 6.24
C ILE A 185 -4.22 -5.34 7.08
N TRP A 186 -4.22 -4.10 6.62
CA TRP A 186 -5.09 -3.07 7.16
C TRP A 186 -5.97 -2.51 6.05
N ILE A 187 -7.28 -2.51 6.31
CA ILE A 187 -8.31 -2.01 5.40
C ILE A 187 -9.16 -0.99 6.17
N PRO A 188 -9.06 0.32 5.91
CA PRO A 188 -9.87 1.31 6.61
C PRO A 188 -11.37 1.21 6.28
N ASP A 189 -11.70 0.68 5.10
CA ASP A 189 -13.08 0.51 4.66
C ASP A 189 -13.78 -0.67 5.35
N ALA A 190 -14.88 -0.41 6.07
CA ALA A 190 -15.55 -1.40 6.89
C ALA A 190 -16.19 -2.55 6.07
N GLU A 191 -16.83 -2.25 4.93
CA GLU A 191 -17.47 -3.27 4.10
C GLU A 191 -16.43 -4.19 3.44
N THR A 192 -15.36 -3.61 2.90
CA THR A 192 -14.24 -4.39 2.31
C THR A 192 -13.56 -5.25 3.37
N ARG A 193 -13.35 -4.70 4.57
CA ARG A 193 -12.79 -5.46 5.69
C ARG A 193 -13.69 -6.63 6.08
N ALA A 194 -14.99 -6.38 6.26
CA ALA A 194 -15.95 -7.41 6.64
C ALA A 194 -16.01 -8.54 5.61
N HIS A 195 -16.02 -8.18 4.32
CA HIS A 195 -15.97 -9.17 3.25
C HIS A 195 -14.70 -10.03 3.31
N LEU A 196 -13.52 -9.40 3.47
CA LEU A 196 -12.26 -10.13 3.53
C LEU A 196 -12.18 -11.04 4.77
N VAL A 197 -12.61 -10.57 5.94
CA VAL A 197 -12.69 -11.39 7.17
C VAL A 197 -13.59 -12.60 6.95
N SER A 198 -14.78 -12.40 6.35
CA SER A 198 -15.72 -13.50 6.08
C SER A 198 -15.20 -14.52 5.07
N SER A 199 -14.27 -14.12 4.20
CA SER A 199 -13.70 -14.97 3.15
C SER A 199 -12.44 -15.73 3.60
N LEU A 200 -11.89 -15.39 4.77
CA LEU A 200 -10.73 -16.06 5.38
C LEU A 200 -11.14 -17.07 6.48
N GLY A 201 -12.42 -17.10 6.86
CA GLY A 201 -13.01 -18.09 7.78
C GLY A 201 -13.64 -19.26 7.02
#